data_AF-A0A4R4R2F6-F1
#
_entry.id   AF-A0A4R4R2F6-F1
#
_cell.length_a   1.000
_cell.length_b   1.000
_cell.length_c   1.000
_cell.angle_alpha   90.00
_cell.angle_beta   90.00
_cell.angle_gamma   90.00
#
_symmetry.space_group_name_H-M   'P 1'
#
loop_
_entity.id
_entity.type
_entity.pdbx_description
1 polymer ?
#
loop_
_entity_poly.entity_id
_entity_poly.type
_entity_poly.pdbx_seq_one_letter_code
_entity_poly.pdbx_strand_id
1 'polypeptide(L)'
;MITKERFIRTVRDELKLPLSNPDLEHDFDQPVHWRSMHRVRLFAALERQTGRRVPVRQLFAATTVSGIYQLYVELAGEEQRP
;
A
#
# COMPACT_ATOMS: atom_id res chain seq x y z
N MET A 1 -9.43 0.59 -10.90
CA MET A 1 -8.03 0.11 -10.84
C MET A 1 -7.14 1.23 -10.33
N ILE A 2 -6.31 0.98 -9.31
CA ILE A 2 -5.35 1.97 -8.79
C ILE A 2 -4.05 1.91 -9.60
N THR A 3 -3.52 3.05 -10.05
CA THR A 3 -2.23 3.11 -10.76
C THR A 3 -1.09 3.35 -9.79
N LYS A 4 0.14 2.94 -10.14
CA LYS A 4 1.34 3.12 -9.31
C LYS A 4 1.56 4.59 -8.94
N GLU A 5 1.39 5.52 -9.88
CA GLU A 5 1.50 6.96 -9.63
C GLU A 5 0.46 7.48 -8.64
N ARG A 6 -0.78 7.03 -8.75
CA ARG A 6 -1.85 7.43 -7.82
C ARG A 6 -1.58 6.89 -6.42
N PHE A 7 -1.12 5.63 -6.34
CA PHE A 7 -0.73 5.01 -5.10
C PHE A 7 0.42 5.77 -4.41
N ILE A 8 1.47 6.15 -5.14
CA ILE A 8 2.59 6.95 -4.61
C ILE A 8 2.11 8.31 -4.07
N ARG A 9 1.18 8.96 -4.79
CA ARG A 9 0.59 10.23 -4.32
C ARG A 9 -0.19 10.04 -3.01
N THR A 10 -1.01 9.00 -2.91
CA THR A 10 -1.74 8.67 -1.67
C THR A 10 -0.77 8.42 -0.52
N VAL A 11 0.26 7.61 -0.76
CA VAL A 11 1.31 7.31 0.23
C VAL A 11 2.00 8.60 0.71
N ARG A 12 2.37 9.51 -0.20
CA ARG A 12 3.01 10.79 0.14
C ARG A 12 2.07 11.73 0.91
N ASP A 13 0.81 11.83 0.50
CA ASP A 13 -0.14 12.75 1.11
C ASP A 13 -0.62 12.28 2.49
N GLU A 14 -0.85 10.98 2.66
CA GLU A 14 -1.40 10.39 3.88
C GLU A 14 -0.34 10.14 4.95
N LEU A 15 0.86 9.73 4.51
CA LEU A 15 1.95 9.45 5.45
C LEU A 15 2.79 10.69 5.74
N LYS A 16 2.66 11.76 4.94
CA LYS A 16 3.49 12.97 5.02
C LYS A 16 4.99 12.66 5.04
N LEU A 17 5.37 11.53 4.43
CA LEU A 17 6.76 11.09 4.31
C LEU A 17 7.32 11.55 2.96
N PRO A 18 8.59 12.00 2.92
CA PRO A 18 9.28 12.36 1.68
C PRO A 18 9.69 11.08 0.92
N LEU A 19 8.72 10.28 0.50
CA LEU A 19 8.97 9.03 -0.20
C LEU A 19 9.32 9.28 -1.67
N SER A 20 10.42 8.66 -2.10
CA SER A 20 10.83 8.55 -3.50
C SER A 20 10.57 7.12 -4.02
N ASN A 21 10.56 6.93 -5.34
CA ASN A 21 10.34 5.60 -5.95
C ASN A 21 11.21 4.46 -5.38
N PRO A 22 12.52 4.62 -5.10
CA PRO A 22 13.32 3.56 -4.49
C PRO A 22 12.85 3.18 -3.08
N ASP A 23 12.24 4.11 -2.33
CA ASP A 23 11.71 3.83 -0.99
C ASP A 23 10.51 2.88 -0.98
N LEU A 24 9.87 2.68 -2.13
CA LEU A 24 8.73 1.77 -2.26
C LEU A 24 9.16 0.29 -2.27
N GLU A 25 10.43 0.03 -2.55
CA GLU A 25 11.02 -1.31 -2.61
C GLU A 25 11.74 -1.67 -1.32
N HIS A 26 11.98 -0.68 -0.43
CA HIS A 26 12.53 -0.94 0.89
C HIS A 26 11.52 -1.70 1.76
N ASP A 27 12.08 -2.63 2.52
CA ASP A 27 11.33 -3.35 3.54
C ASP A 27 10.91 -2.37 4.66
N PHE A 28 9.74 -2.59 5.24
CA PHE A 28 9.26 -1.81 6.37
C PHE A 28 10.18 -1.89 7.60
N ASP A 29 11.06 -2.89 7.67
CA ASP A 29 12.04 -3.07 8.75
C ASP A 29 13.36 -2.28 8.54
N GLN A 30 13.57 -1.69 7.35
CA GLN A 30 14.77 -0.91 7.02
C GLN A 30 14.69 0.55 7.53
N PRO A 31 15.83 1.29 7.59
CA PRO A 31 15.96 2.52 8.41
C PRO A 31 15.11 3.72 8.00
N VAL A 32 14.33 3.65 6.92
CA VAL A 32 13.21 4.56 6.74
C VAL A 32 12.17 4.18 7.79
N HIS A 33 12.06 4.94 8.89
CA HIS A 33 11.20 4.64 10.05
C HIS A 33 9.70 4.43 9.71
N TRP A 34 9.35 3.31 9.10
CA TRP A 34 7.98 2.88 8.83
C TRP A 34 7.35 2.34 10.10
N ARG A 35 6.94 3.24 10.99
CA ARG A 35 6.19 2.85 12.20
C ARG A 35 4.89 2.14 11.81
N SER A 36 4.46 1.14 12.60
CA SER A 36 3.23 0.37 12.37
C SER A 36 1.96 1.21 12.11
N MET A 37 1.88 2.42 12.66
CA MET A 37 0.79 3.36 12.35
C MET A 37 0.77 3.81 10.89
N HIS A 38 1.91 3.96 10.22
CA HIS A 38 1.97 4.31 8.80
C HIS A 38 1.33 3.22 7.93
N ARG A 39 1.53 1.95 8.27
CA ARG A 39 0.90 0.82 7.56
C ARG A 39 -0.63 0.85 7.69
N VAL A 40 -1.14 1.08 8.90
CA VAL A 40 -2.58 1.17 9.17
C VAL A 40 -3.21 2.39 8.47
N ARG A 41 -2.54 3.54 8.49
CA ARG A 41 -3.01 4.77 7.80
C ARG A 41 -3.03 4.61 6.29
N LEU A 42 -1.96 4.04 5.72
CA LEU A 42 -1.90 3.74 4.29
C LEU A 42 -3.05 2.80 3.89
N PHE A 43 -3.28 1.75 4.67
CA PHE A 43 -4.38 0.82 4.42
C PHE A 43 -5.75 1.50 4.45
N ALA A 44 -6.04 2.29 5.47
CA ALA A 44 -7.30 3.02 5.59
C ALA A 44 -7.52 3.99 4.40
N ALA A 45 -6.46 4.65 3.93
CA ALA A 45 -6.53 5.52 2.77
C ALA A 45 -6.80 4.74 1.47
N LEU A 46 -6.13 3.60 1.27
CA LEU A 46 -6.34 2.76 0.10
C LEU A 46 -7.72 2.12 0.09
N GLU A 47 -8.25 1.70 1.24
CA GLU A 47 -9.62 1.20 1.38
C GLU A 47 -10.63 2.30 1.01
N ARG A 48 -10.48 3.53 1.53
CA ARG A 48 -11.32 4.67 1.14
C ARG A 48 -11.24 4.99 -0.36
N GLN A 49 -10.05 4.87 -0.94
CA GLN A 49 -9.79 5.26 -2.33
C GLN A 49 -10.24 4.21 -3.34
N THR A 50 -10.16 2.93 -2.98
CA THR A 50 -10.49 1.80 -3.86
C THR A 50 -11.87 1.21 -3.56
N GLY A 51 -12.45 1.54 -2.41
CA GLY A 51 -13.67 0.91 -1.89
C GLY A 51 -13.47 -0.54 -1.45
N ARG A 52 -12.22 -1.03 -1.43
CA ARG A 52 -11.90 -2.44 -1.20
C ARG A 52 -11.11 -2.65 0.08
N ARG A 53 -11.58 -3.64 0.84
CA ARG A 53 -11.02 -4.03 2.13
C ARG A 53 -10.09 -5.22 1.96
N VAL A 54 -8.81 -5.04 2.26
CA VAL A 54 -7.83 -6.15 2.29
C VAL A 54 -7.86 -6.80 3.67
N PRO A 55 -7.86 -8.14 3.77
CA PRO A 55 -7.75 -8.82 5.05
C PRO A 55 -6.45 -8.44 5.76
N VAL A 56 -6.54 -8.17 7.06
CA VAL A 56 -5.39 -7.80 7.91
C VAL A 56 -4.24 -8.81 7.81
N ARG A 57 -4.55 -10.10 7.63
CA ARG A 57 -3.53 -11.15 7.45
C ARG A 57 -2.68 -10.94 6.19
N GLN A 58 -3.29 -10.52 5.09
CA GLN A 58 -2.57 -10.21 3.85
C GLN A 58 -1.81 -8.89 3.97
N LEU A 59 -2.35 -7.93 4.74
CA LEU A 59 -1.65 -6.68 5.04
C LEU A 59 -0.30 -6.93 5.76
N PHE A 60 -0.28 -7.86 6.72
CA PHE A 60 0.95 -8.23 7.43
C PHE A 60 1.88 -9.15 6.62
N ALA A 61 1.39 -9.78 5.55
CA ALA A 61 2.22 -10.56 4.64
C ALA A 61 3.04 -9.66 3.70
N ALA A 62 2.58 -8.44 3.43
CA ALA A 62 3.34 -7.47 2.66
C ALA A 62 4.43 -6.82 3.53
N THR A 63 5.69 -7.13 3.21
CA THR A 63 6.86 -6.54 3.89
C THR A 63 7.36 -5.26 3.24
N THR A 64 6.83 -4.91 2.05
CA THR A 64 7.17 -3.69 1.31
C THR A 64 5.93 -2.91 0.88
N VAL A 65 6.11 -1.62 0.61
CA VAL A 65 5.07 -0.75 0.06
C VAL A 65 4.60 -1.23 -1.31
N SER A 66 5.52 -1.69 -2.14
CA SER A 66 5.21 -2.31 -3.44
C SER A 66 4.40 -3.60 -3.30
N GLY A 67 4.67 -4.41 -2.26
CA GLY A 67 3.86 -5.58 -1.92
C GLY A 67 2.41 -5.22 -1.61
N ILE A 68 2.18 -4.13 -0.86
CA ILE A 68 0.82 -3.62 -0.62
C ILE A 68 0.15 -3.21 -1.94
N TYR A 69 0.86 -2.52 -2.83
CA TYR A 69 0.31 -2.14 -4.13
C TYR A 69 -0.11 -3.38 -4.95
N GLN A 70 0.72 -4.44 -4.97
CA GLN A 70 0.39 -5.70 -5.67
C GLN A 70 -0.91 -6.32 -5.14
N LEU A 71 -1.14 -6.36 -3.83
CA LEU A 71 -2.38 -6.90 -3.25
C LEU A 71 -3.65 -6.22 -3.84
N TYR A 72 -3.62 -4.89 -4.01
CA TYR A 72 -4.76 -4.16 -4.58
C TYR A 72 -4.89 -4.33 -6.09
N VAL A 73 -3.79 -4.59 -6.80
CA VAL A 73 -3.81 -4.93 -8.24
C VAL A 73 -4.36 -6.34 -8.43
N GLU A 74 -3.92 -7.32 -7.63
CA GLU A 74 -4.42 -8.69 -7.64
C GLU A 74 -5.91 -8.74 -7.31
N LEU A 75 -6.36 -8.05 -6.26
CA LEU A 75 -7.79 -7.90 -5.95
C LEU A 75 -8.60 -7.25 -7.08
N ALA A 76 -7.97 -6.47 -7.97
CA ALA A 76 -8.61 -5.95 -9.18
C ALA A 76 -8.72 -6.95 -10.32
N GLY A 77 -7.81 -7.92 -10.38
CA GLY A 77 -7.88 -9.03 -11.31
C GLY A 77 -8.83 -10.13 -10.86
N GLU A 78 -8.87 -10.45 -9.56
CA GLU A 78 -9.68 -11.56 -9.02
C GLU A 78 -11.20 -11.35 -9.17
N GLU A 79 -11.71 -10.11 -9.11
CA GLU A 79 -13.13 -9.81 -9.37
C GLU A 79 -13.55 -9.99 -10.84
N GLN A 80 -12.61 -10.27 -11.76
CA GLN A 80 -12.90 -10.54 -13.18
C GLN A 80 -12.88 -12.04 -13.52
N ARG A 81 -12.69 -12.92 -12.54
CA ARG A 81 -12.71 -14.37 -12.78
C ARG A 81 -14.15 -14.91 -12.60
N PRO A 82 -14.77 -15.43 -13.68
CA PRO A 82 -16.17 -15.87 -13.69
C PRO A 82 -16.42 -17.14 -12.86
#